data_AF-A0A3E0DTS2-F1
#
_entry.id   AF-A0A3E0DTS2-F1
#
_cell.length_a   1.000
_cell.length_b   1.000
_cell.length_c   1.000
_cell.angle_alpha   90.00
_cell.angle_beta   90.00
_cell.angle_gamma   90.00
#
_symmetry.space_group_name_H-M   'P 1'
#
loop_
_entity.id
_entity.type
_entity.pdbx_description
1 polymer ?
#
loop_
_entity_poly.entity_id
_entity_poly.type
_entity_poly.pdbx_seq_one_letter_code
_entity_poly.pdbx_strand_id
1 'polypeptide(L)'
;MRFKHTTLLAGSILLGAMTSHAMAAEFKVPVSYEIMYVDLKNTNKFGSDFDIQLDKGHHQVVVRYNQSIRNSDDLNLYRSEPIIIDFDVEQDTKLELKAPYIRSDQKASKYADKPTFTIVDADTGNKYDYQDQMLPMKSGFQPTRDYLEEIKLFTGVKVASSASSASTFAPTPPPKEVAETNEFQMMQFWFNKSDAATRKDFRVWMVDNTHQPAVKNTHFEMLTFWFNKSTPEERKAFQVWLLQ
;
A
#
# COMPACT_ATOMS: atom_id res chain seq x y z
N MET A 1 -79.39 5.88 31.32
CA MET A 1 -78.73 5.04 30.30
C MET A 1 -77.37 4.61 30.84
N ARG A 2 -77.09 3.30 30.86
CA ARG A 2 -75.85 2.69 31.36
C ARG A 2 -74.77 2.76 30.29
N PHE A 3 -73.55 3.15 30.64
CA PHE A 3 -72.35 2.63 29.97
C PHE A 3 -71.24 2.41 31.02
N LYS A 4 -70.76 1.17 31.07
CA LYS A 4 -69.68 0.68 31.91
C LYS A 4 -68.35 1.04 31.25
N HIS A 5 -67.36 1.48 32.01
CA HIS A 5 -65.97 1.49 31.53
C HIS A 5 -65.08 0.65 32.44
N THR A 6 -64.59 -0.41 31.82
CA THR A 6 -63.67 -1.43 32.31
C THR A 6 -62.26 -0.87 32.39
N THR A 7 -61.58 -1.10 33.52
CA THR A 7 -60.14 -0.87 33.70
C THR A 7 -59.30 -1.85 32.87
N LEU A 8 -58.24 -1.37 32.22
CA LEU A 8 -57.15 -2.22 31.73
C LEU A 8 -55.81 -1.49 31.83
N LEU A 9 -54.97 -1.97 32.76
CA LEU A 9 -53.53 -1.73 32.80
C LEU A 9 -52.90 -2.33 31.55
N ALA A 10 -52.01 -1.61 30.88
CA ALA A 10 -51.06 -2.18 29.94
C ALA A 10 -49.67 -1.59 30.22
N GLY A 11 -48.80 -2.42 30.82
CA GLY A 11 -47.39 -2.11 31.01
C GLY A 11 -46.63 -2.29 29.71
N SER A 12 -45.92 -1.26 29.26
CA SER A 12 -44.97 -1.35 28.15
C SER A 12 -43.64 -1.89 28.66
N ILE A 13 -43.33 -3.13 28.30
CA ILE A 13 -41.99 -3.71 28.39
C ILE A 13 -41.17 -3.10 27.24
N LEU A 14 -40.26 -2.19 27.57
CA LEU A 14 -39.21 -1.70 26.68
C LEU A 14 -38.19 -2.83 26.46
N LEU A 15 -38.32 -3.54 25.33
CA LEU A 15 -37.30 -4.46 24.84
C LEU A 15 -36.12 -3.63 24.33
N GLY A 16 -35.08 -3.48 25.15
CA GLY A 16 -33.82 -2.85 24.74
C GLY A 16 -33.14 -3.71 23.69
N ALA A 17 -33.06 -3.22 22.46
CA ALA A 17 -32.19 -3.78 21.43
C ALA A 17 -30.74 -3.54 21.85
N MET A 18 -30.13 -4.54 22.48
CA MET A 18 -28.70 -4.59 22.73
C MET A 18 -28.03 -4.82 21.37
N THR A 19 -27.70 -3.77 20.64
CA THR A 19 -26.84 -3.88 19.46
C THR A 19 -25.45 -4.25 19.93
N SER A 20 -25.13 -5.55 19.90
CA SER A 20 -23.78 -6.05 20.04
C SER A 20 -22.95 -5.49 18.89
N HIS A 21 -22.10 -4.51 19.19
CA HIS A 21 -21.12 -4.02 18.22
C HIS A 21 -20.11 -5.16 18.04
N ALA A 22 -20.11 -5.79 16.87
CA ALA A 22 -19.04 -6.70 16.51
C ALA A 22 -17.75 -5.88 16.44
N MET A 23 -16.80 -6.20 17.31
CA MET A 23 -15.49 -5.55 17.32
C MET A 23 -14.64 -6.19 16.22
N ALA A 24 -14.11 -5.36 15.34
CA ALA A 24 -13.18 -5.80 14.31
C ALA A 24 -11.88 -6.32 14.95
N ALA A 25 -11.27 -7.30 14.31
CA ALA A 25 -9.93 -7.76 14.62
C ALA A 25 -8.89 -6.77 14.08
N GLU A 26 -7.73 -6.72 14.72
CA GLU A 26 -6.63 -5.85 14.31
C GLU A 26 -5.53 -6.69 13.65
N PHE A 27 -5.04 -6.27 12.49
CA PHE A 27 -3.84 -6.84 11.88
C PHE A 27 -2.75 -5.78 11.77
N LYS A 28 -1.57 -6.08 12.34
CA LYS A 28 -0.45 -5.15 12.45
C LYS A 28 0.82 -5.71 11.79
N VAL A 29 1.57 -4.84 11.11
CA VAL A 29 2.88 -5.13 10.53
C VAL A 29 3.97 -4.26 11.16
N PRO A 30 5.24 -4.72 11.18
CA PRO A 30 6.33 -3.92 11.72
C PRO A 30 6.71 -2.83 10.72
N VAL A 31 7.44 -1.81 11.18
CA VAL A 31 7.86 -0.66 10.34
C VAL A 31 8.74 -1.01 9.14
N SER A 32 9.28 -2.23 9.10
CA SER A 32 10.01 -2.76 7.95
C SER A 32 9.09 -3.34 6.86
N TYR A 33 7.77 -3.31 7.06
CA TYR A 33 6.74 -3.76 6.12
C TYR A 33 5.69 -2.68 5.90
N GLU A 34 5.06 -2.73 4.73
CA GLU A 34 3.89 -1.94 4.37
C GLU A 34 2.72 -2.88 4.02
N ILE A 35 1.51 -2.50 4.39
CA ILE A 35 0.28 -3.13 3.89
C ILE A 35 -0.07 -2.42 2.58
N MET A 36 -0.14 -3.18 1.48
CA MET A 36 -0.43 -2.65 0.15
C MET A 36 -1.92 -2.72 -0.18
N TYR A 37 -2.55 -3.88 0.08
CA TYR A 37 -3.94 -4.14 -0.26
C TYR A 37 -4.59 -5.02 0.79
N VAL A 38 -5.89 -4.81 0.99
CA VAL A 38 -6.77 -5.67 1.80
C VAL A 38 -7.96 -6.02 0.94
N ASP A 39 -8.18 -7.31 0.69
CA ASP A 39 -9.24 -7.84 -0.17
C ASP A 39 -9.32 -7.11 -1.53
N LEU A 40 -8.16 -6.96 -2.18
CA LEU A 40 -7.98 -6.27 -3.46
C LEU A 40 -8.38 -4.78 -3.46
N LYS A 41 -8.46 -4.16 -2.28
CA LYS A 41 -8.68 -2.72 -2.13
C LYS A 41 -7.40 -2.08 -1.59
N ASN A 42 -7.01 -0.96 -2.20
CA ASN A 42 -5.92 -0.15 -1.68
C ASN A 42 -6.36 0.41 -0.32
N THR A 43 -5.46 0.35 0.66
CA THR A 43 -5.69 0.91 2.00
C THR A 43 -5.76 2.44 1.97
N ASN A 44 -5.32 3.09 0.89
CA ASN A 44 -5.27 4.54 0.66
C ASN A 44 -4.57 5.33 1.76
N LYS A 45 -3.87 4.65 2.65
CA LYS A 45 -3.01 5.24 3.64
C LYS A 45 -1.60 4.97 3.07
N PHE A 46 -0.76 5.99 3.04
CA PHE A 46 0.60 5.88 2.52
C PHE A 46 1.53 6.38 3.62
N GLY A 47 2.46 5.54 4.07
CA GLY A 47 3.47 5.91 5.07
C GLY A 47 3.06 5.74 6.54
N SER A 48 1.84 5.23 6.84
CA SER A 48 1.37 4.96 8.22
C SER A 48 0.55 3.67 8.35
N ASP A 49 0.72 2.74 7.42
CA ASP A 49 -0.14 1.56 7.21
C ASP A 49 0.37 0.36 7.98
N PHE A 50 0.68 0.58 9.25
CA PHE A 50 1.22 -0.46 10.11
C PHE A 50 0.10 -1.29 10.73
N ASP A 51 -1.15 -0.84 10.67
CA ASP A 51 -2.31 -1.53 11.22
C ASP A 51 -3.56 -1.30 10.36
N ILE A 52 -4.42 -2.32 10.36
CA ILE A 52 -5.75 -2.32 9.75
C ILE A 52 -6.74 -3.03 10.66
N GLN A 53 -8.02 -2.69 10.52
CA GLN A 53 -9.12 -3.40 11.14
C GLN A 53 -9.72 -4.35 10.10
N LEU A 54 -9.94 -5.60 10.51
CA LEU A 54 -10.50 -6.68 9.71
C LEU A 54 -11.78 -7.18 10.38
N ASP A 55 -12.81 -7.43 9.60
CA ASP A 55 -13.99 -8.09 10.12
C ASP A 55 -13.68 -9.58 10.40
N LYS A 56 -14.61 -10.27 11.08
CA LYS A 56 -14.49 -11.72 11.23
C LYS A 56 -14.66 -12.39 9.86
N GLY A 57 -13.73 -13.26 9.49
CA GLY A 57 -13.84 -14.08 8.27
C GLY A 57 -12.53 -14.24 7.53
N HIS A 58 -12.63 -14.74 6.30
CA HIS A 58 -11.49 -14.94 5.42
C HIS A 58 -11.03 -13.61 4.83
N HIS A 59 -9.74 -13.31 4.95
CA HIS A 59 -9.14 -12.11 4.40
C HIS A 59 -7.88 -12.41 3.60
N GLN A 60 -7.70 -11.64 2.53
CA GLN A 60 -6.46 -11.57 1.78
C GLN A 60 -5.78 -10.24 2.06
N VAL A 61 -4.60 -10.29 2.67
CA VAL A 61 -3.77 -9.11 2.91
C VAL A 61 -2.49 -9.21 2.11
N VAL A 62 -2.18 -8.14 1.38
CA VAL A 62 -0.96 -8.04 0.59
C VAL A 62 0.00 -7.12 1.32
N VAL A 63 1.16 -7.64 1.69
CA VAL A 63 2.21 -6.90 2.37
C VAL A 63 3.49 -6.85 1.53
N ARG A 64 4.37 -5.92 1.84
CA ARG A 64 5.69 -5.84 1.21
C ARG A 64 6.74 -5.47 2.25
N TYR A 65 7.89 -6.13 2.23
CA TYR A 65 9.06 -5.64 2.95
C TYR A 65 9.47 -4.31 2.31
N ASN A 66 9.52 -3.24 3.09
CA ASN A 66 9.88 -1.89 2.63
C ASN A 66 10.69 -1.19 3.73
N GLN A 67 12.00 -1.42 3.74
CA GLN A 67 12.87 -0.91 4.80
C GLN A 67 13.88 0.11 4.26
N SER A 68 13.90 1.28 4.89
CA SER A 68 14.92 2.30 4.66
C SER A 68 16.06 2.20 5.70
N ILE A 69 17.31 2.15 5.25
CA ILE A 69 18.50 2.17 6.11
C ILE A 69 19.30 3.42 5.79
N ARG A 70 19.55 4.25 6.80
CA ARG A 70 20.39 5.44 6.66
C ARG A 70 21.82 5.13 7.08
N ASN A 71 22.77 5.37 6.19
CA ASN A 71 24.20 5.29 6.44
C ASN A 71 24.82 6.65 6.19
N SER A 72 25.27 7.31 7.25
CA SER A 72 25.78 8.68 7.19
C SER A 72 24.73 9.60 6.51
N ASP A 73 24.99 10.04 5.27
CA ASP A 73 24.11 10.92 4.49
C ASP A 73 23.24 10.18 3.45
N ASP A 74 23.51 8.90 3.21
CA ASP A 74 22.78 8.08 2.22
C ASP A 74 21.60 7.35 2.86
N LEU A 75 20.45 7.34 2.18
CA LEU A 75 19.27 6.56 2.56
C LEU A 75 19.05 5.48 1.52
N ASN A 76 19.35 4.23 1.86
CA ASN A 76 19.11 3.08 1.01
C ASN A 76 17.74 2.47 1.30
N LEU A 77 17.01 2.08 0.26
CA LEU A 77 15.69 1.48 0.37
C LEU A 77 15.71 0.05 -0.17
N TYR A 78 15.24 -0.88 0.66
CA TYR A 78 15.18 -2.30 0.35
C TYR A 78 13.73 -2.74 0.28
N ARG A 79 13.34 -3.36 -0.84
CA ARG A 79 11.96 -3.76 -1.09
C ARG A 79 11.85 -5.18 -1.65
N SER A 80 10.95 -5.98 -1.11
CA SER A 80 10.61 -7.28 -1.69
C SER A 80 9.60 -7.16 -2.84
N GLU A 81 9.28 -8.28 -3.48
CA GLU A 81 8.01 -8.40 -4.20
C GLU A 81 6.84 -8.49 -3.21
N PRO A 82 5.60 -8.16 -3.64
CA PRO A 82 4.42 -8.29 -2.78
C PRO A 82 4.20 -9.73 -2.36
N ILE A 83 3.84 -9.89 -1.09
CA ILE A 83 3.53 -11.15 -0.45
C ILE A 83 2.04 -11.14 -0.15
N ILE A 84 1.32 -12.06 -0.78
CA ILE A 84 -0.10 -12.29 -0.57
C ILE A 84 -0.21 -13.24 0.63
N ILE A 85 -1.02 -12.87 1.61
CA ILE A 85 -1.25 -13.65 2.82
C ILE A 85 -2.76 -13.87 2.94
N ASP A 86 -3.17 -15.14 2.94
CA ASP A 86 -4.55 -15.56 3.12
C ASP A 86 -4.70 -16.22 4.49
N PHE A 87 -5.65 -15.74 5.30
CA PHE A 87 -5.92 -16.28 6.64
C PHE A 87 -7.37 -15.99 7.06
N ASP A 88 -7.88 -16.82 7.96
CA ASP A 88 -9.20 -16.62 8.57
C ASP A 88 -9.04 -15.88 9.89
N VAL A 89 -9.82 -14.84 10.12
CA VAL A 89 -9.73 -13.98 11.30
C VAL A 89 -10.94 -14.23 12.22
N GLU A 90 -10.67 -14.51 13.50
CA GLU A 90 -11.70 -14.54 14.53
C GLU A 90 -12.04 -13.14 15.04
N GLN A 91 -13.18 -12.99 15.70
CA GLN A 91 -13.58 -11.70 16.25
C GLN A 91 -12.66 -11.31 17.41
N ASP A 92 -12.39 -10.01 17.58
CA ASP A 92 -11.57 -9.48 18.69
C ASP A 92 -10.11 -10.00 18.73
N THR A 93 -9.62 -10.63 17.67
CA THR A 93 -8.23 -11.11 17.59
C THR A 93 -7.28 -9.96 17.24
N LYS A 94 -6.12 -9.93 17.89
CA LYS A 94 -5.02 -9.00 17.55
C LYS A 94 -3.89 -9.77 16.91
N LEU A 95 -3.74 -9.64 15.60
CA LEU A 95 -2.72 -10.32 14.81
C LEU A 95 -1.53 -9.39 14.56
N GLU A 96 -0.33 -9.91 14.75
CA GLU A 96 0.92 -9.19 14.50
C GLU A 96 1.85 -10.01 13.60
N LEU A 97 2.25 -9.42 12.47
CA LEU A 97 3.34 -9.93 11.65
C LEU A 97 4.67 -9.62 12.34
N LYS A 98 5.44 -10.65 12.66
CA LYS A 98 6.77 -10.53 13.26
C LYS A 98 7.84 -10.89 12.24
N ALA A 99 8.76 -9.95 12.05
CA ALA A 99 9.90 -10.07 11.14
C ALA A 99 11.17 -9.50 11.78
N PRO A 100 12.36 -9.99 11.41
CA PRO A 100 13.61 -9.44 11.90
C PRO A 100 13.83 -8.00 11.39
N TYR A 101 14.32 -7.11 12.26
CA TYR A 101 14.78 -5.79 11.86
C TYR A 101 16.25 -5.83 11.44
N ILE A 102 16.55 -5.48 10.19
CA ILE A 102 17.86 -5.71 9.59
C ILE A 102 18.64 -4.40 9.46
N ARG A 103 19.79 -4.28 10.12
CA ARG A 103 20.56 -3.02 10.12
C ARG A 103 21.62 -2.89 9.01
N SER A 104 21.90 -3.97 8.30
CA SER A 104 22.98 -4.01 7.30
C SER A 104 22.37 -4.06 5.91
N ASP A 105 22.82 -3.17 5.03
CA ASP A 105 22.44 -3.09 3.61
C ASP A 105 22.51 -4.43 2.89
N GLN A 106 23.62 -5.15 3.05
CA GLN A 106 23.82 -6.46 2.43
C GLN A 106 22.79 -7.49 2.93
N LYS A 107 22.48 -7.47 4.23
CA LYS A 107 21.48 -8.38 4.80
C LYS A 107 20.06 -7.98 4.39
N ALA A 108 19.79 -6.68 4.30
CA ALA A 108 18.48 -6.16 3.92
C ALA A 108 18.17 -6.45 2.45
N SER A 109 19.15 -6.30 1.57
CA SER A 109 19.05 -6.72 0.17
C SER A 109 18.75 -8.21 0.05
N LYS A 110 19.49 -9.08 0.75
CA LYS A 110 19.25 -10.54 0.71
C LYS A 110 17.90 -10.94 1.30
N TYR A 111 17.45 -10.23 2.33
CA TYR A 111 16.15 -10.48 2.93
C TYR A 111 15.02 -10.02 2.03
N ALA A 112 15.19 -8.92 1.28
CA ALA A 112 14.22 -8.46 0.29
C ALA A 112 13.96 -9.51 -0.81
N ASP A 113 14.96 -10.29 -1.20
CA ASP A 113 14.81 -11.37 -2.19
C ASP A 113 13.90 -12.51 -1.70
N LYS A 114 13.89 -12.77 -0.38
CA LYS A 114 13.08 -13.82 0.24
C LYS A 114 12.80 -13.49 1.72
N PRO A 115 11.80 -12.62 1.99
CA PRO A 115 11.49 -12.25 3.36
C PRO A 115 10.95 -13.44 4.15
N THR A 116 11.25 -13.49 5.44
CA THR A 116 10.72 -14.49 6.37
C THR A 116 10.07 -13.82 7.56
N PHE A 117 8.82 -14.19 7.84
CA PHE A 117 8.03 -13.65 8.93
C PHE A 117 7.14 -14.74 9.54
N THR A 118 6.50 -14.42 10.66
CA THR A 118 5.47 -15.24 11.30
C THR A 118 4.34 -14.34 11.75
N ILE A 119 3.10 -14.78 11.60
CA ILE A 119 1.95 -14.10 12.21
C ILE A 119 1.68 -14.75 13.57
N VAL A 120 1.47 -13.91 14.59
CA VAL A 120 1.12 -14.36 15.94
C VAL A 120 -0.10 -13.60 16.43
N ASP A 121 -0.85 -14.23 17.32
CA ASP A 121 -1.80 -13.52 18.17
C ASP A 121 -1.00 -12.73 19.23
N ALA A 122 -1.25 -11.42 19.34
CA ALA A 122 -0.49 -10.52 20.19
C ALA A 122 -0.81 -10.69 21.69
N ASP A 123 -2.00 -11.18 22.03
CA ASP A 123 -2.43 -11.38 23.41
C ASP A 123 -1.90 -12.70 23.98
N THR A 124 -1.85 -13.77 23.17
CA THR A 124 -1.39 -15.11 23.58
C THR A 124 0.05 -15.42 23.17
N GLY A 125 0.58 -14.76 22.14
CA GLY A 125 1.89 -15.06 21.54
C GLY A 125 1.92 -16.33 20.68
N ASN A 126 0.77 -16.99 20.49
CA ASN A 126 0.67 -18.21 19.70
C ASN A 126 0.82 -17.91 18.21
N LYS A 127 1.42 -18.85 17.47
CA LYS A 127 1.49 -18.76 16.00
C LYS A 127 0.08 -18.86 15.42
N TYR A 128 -0.21 -17.98 14.48
CA TYR A 128 -1.44 -18.00 13.71
C TYR A 128 -1.25 -18.83 12.43
N ASP A 129 -2.31 -19.48 11.96
CA ASP A 129 -2.27 -20.23 10.70
C ASP A 129 -2.53 -19.29 9.52
N TYR A 130 -1.77 -19.44 8.45
CA TYR A 130 -1.89 -18.62 7.24
C TYR A 130 -1.22 -19.33 6.07
N GLN A 131 -1.62 -18.94 4.86
CA GLN A 131 -0.92 -19.28 3.64
C GLN A 131 -0.30 -18.01 3.06
N ASP A 132 0.96 -18.08 2.63
CA ASP A 132 1.63 -16.96 1.98
C ASP A 132 2.22 -17.34 0.63
N GLN A 133 2.11 -16.41 -0.32
CA GLN A 133 2.70 -16.54 -1.64
C GLN A 133 3.27 -15.21 -2.08
N MET A 134 4.57 -15.19 -2.38
CA MET A 134 5.21 -14.02 -2.97
C MET A 134 4.95 -14.01 -4.47
N LEU A 135 4.55 -12.85 -5.00
CA LEU A 135 4.43 -12.68 -6.44
C LEU A 135 5.76 -12.99 -7.12
N PRO A 136 5.75 -13.67 -8.28
CA PRO A 136 6.97 -14.03 -8.98
C PRO A 136 7.71 -12.75 -9.38
N MET A 137 9.03 -12.73 -9.11
CA MET A 137 9.88 -11.69 -9.64
C MET A 137 9.90 -11.86 -11.16
N LYS A 138 9.36 -10.88 -11.87
CA LYS A 138 9.51 -10.85 -13.33
C LYS A 138 10.92 -10.30 -13.62
N SER A 139 11.52 -10.69 -14.74
CA SER A 139 12.83 -10.16 -15.14
C SER A 139 12.70 -8.77 -15.77
N GLY A 140 13.72 -7.93 -15.62
CA GLY A 140 13.76 -6.59 -16.22
C GLY A 140 13.10 -5.49 -15.39
N PHE A 141 13.30 -4.24 -15.82
CA PHE A 141 12.78 -3.04 -15.16
C PHE A 141 11.26 -2.96 -15.30
N GLN A 142 10.51 -3.02 -14.19
CA GLN A 142 9.03 -3.08 -14.15
C GLN A 142 8.38 -1.94 -13.35
N PRO A 143 8.57 -0.69 -13.75
CA PRO A 143 7.96 0.44 -13.06
C PRO A 143 6.44 0.53 -13.25
N THR A 144 5.89 -0.12 -14.29
CA THR A 144 4.45 -0.14 -14.60
C THR A 144 3.76 -1.43 -14.15
N ARG A 145 4.31 -2.13 -13.15
CA ARG A 145 3.71 -3.36 -12.65
C ARG A 145 2.41 -3.03 -11.92
N ASP A 146 1.30 -3.31 -12.57
CA ASP A 146 -0.01 -3.30 -11.92
C ASP A 146 -0.11 -4.51 -10.99
N TYR A 147 0.34 -4.30 -9.75
CA TYR A 147 0.31 -5.32 -8.73
C TYR A 147 -1.12 -5.77 -8.43
N LEU A 148 -2.11 -4.87 -8.50
CA LEU A 148 -3.49 -5.21 -8.20
C LEU A 148 -4.05 -6.19 -9.24
N GLU A 149 -3.91 -5.88 -10.53
CA GLU A 149 -4.29 -6.79 -11.61
C GLU A 149 -3.49 -8.09 -11.60
N GLU A 150 -2.19 -8.02 -11.29
CA GLU A 150 -1.38 -9.23 -11.22
C GLU A 150 -1.78 -10.15 -10.07
N ILE A 151 -2.13 -9.60 -8.90
CA ILE A 151 -2.61 -10.39 -7.76
C ILE A 151 -3.95 -11.04 -8.10
N LYS A 152 -4.87 -10.34 -8.76
CA LYS A 152 -6.13 -10.93 -9.26
C LYS A 152 -5.88 -12.12 -10.18
N LEU A 153 -4.95 -11.98 -11.12
CA LEU A 153 -4.57 -13.04 -12.05
C LEU A 153 -3.85 -14.19 -11.34
N PHE A 154 -2.96 -13.89 -10.40
CA PHE A 154 -2.10 -14.85 -9.72
C PHE A 154 -2.87 -15.73 -8.72
N THR A 155 -3.75 -15.12 -7.92
CA THR A 155 -4.58 -15.83 -6.93
C THR A 155 -5.75 -16.57 -7.59
N GLY A 156 -5.99 -16.35 -8.89
CA GLY A 156 -7.14 -16.91 -9.60
C GLY A 156 -8.48 -16.38 -9.08
N VAL A 157 -8.47 -15.35 -8.24
CA VAL A 157 -9.63 -14.80 -7.55
C VAL A 157 -10.44 -13.97 -8.54
N LYS A 158 -11.38 -14.66 -9.19
CA LYS A 158 -12.77 -14.20 -9.18
C LYS A 158 -13.13 -14.08 -7.70
N VAL A 159 -13.21 -12.85 -7.18
CA VAL A 159 -13.86 -12.61 -5.88
C VAL A 159 -15.16 -13.38 -5.94
N ALA A 160 -15.46 -14.18 -4.92
CA ALA A 160 -16.72 -14.89 -4.78
C ALA A 160 -17.87 -13.87 -4.62
N SER A 161 -18.17 -13.16 -5.70
CA SER A 161 -19.46 -12.60 -5.98
C SER A 161 -20.28 -13.74 -6.52
N SER A 162 -21.34 -14.06 -5.79
CA SER A 162 -22.40 -14.94 -6.21
C SER A 162 -22.75 -14.76 -7.70
N ALA A 163 -22.85 -15.89 -8.39
CA ALA A 163 -23.57 -16.13 -9.65
C ALA A 163 -22.92 -15.71 -10.99
N SER A 164 -22.71 -16.76 -11.81
CA SER A 164 -23.03 -16.84 -13.24
C SER A 164 -22.00 -16.46 -14.31
N SER A 165 -21.56 -17.53 -14.98
CA SER A 165 -21.36 -17.69 -16.44
C SER A 165 -20.11 -17.12 -17.12
N ALA A 166 -19.61 -17.97 -18.03
CA ALA A 166 -18.39 -17.88 -18.79
C ALA A 166 -18.40 -16.81 -19.90
N SER A 167 -17.21 -16.30 -20.28
CA SER A 167 -16.86 -16.08 -21.69
C SER A 167 -15.35 -15.82 -21.86
N THR A 168 -14.71 -16.71 -22.62
CA THR A 168 -13.76 -16.52 -23.73
C THR A 168 -12.77 -15.35 -23.76
N PHE A 169 -11.49 -15.72 -23.93
CA PHE A 169 -10.35 -14.87 -24.34
C PHE A 169 -10.56 -14.20 -25.70
N ALA A 170 -10.16 -12.94 -25.82
CA ALA A 170 -9.49 -12.38 -27.00
C ALA A 170 -8.67 -11.12 -26.61
N PRO A 171 -7.45 -10.92 -27.14
CA PRO A 171 -6.59 -9.80 -26.80
C PRO A 171 -6.87 -8.57 -27.68
N THR A 172 -6.75 -7.36 -27.13
CA THR A 172 -6.70 -6.11 -27.92
C THR A 172 -5.73 -5.11 -27.25
N PRO A 173 -4.84 -4.43 -28.01
CA PRO A 173 -3.69 -3.65 -27.51
C PRO A 173 -4.03 -2.17 -27.15
N PRO A 174 -3.08 -1.39 -26.58
CA PRO A 174 -3.28 -0.37 -25.52
C PRO A 174 -3.50 1.05 -26.10
N PRO A 175 -3.82 2.13 -25.31
CA PRO A 175 -2.81 2.81 -24.46
C PRO A 175 -3.30 3.68 -23.25
N LYS A 176 -2.31 4.09 -22.44
CA LYS A 176 -2.23 5.26 -21.52
C LYS A 176 -2.71 5.10 -20.08
N GLU A 177 -1.81 4.64 -19.22
CA GLU A 177 -1.60 5.30 -17.94
C GLU A 177 -0.11 5.22 -17.59
N VAL A 178 0.48 6.39 -17.40
CA VAL A 178 1.91 6.57 -17.18
C VAL A 178 2.19 6.23 -15.73
N ALA A 179 2.68 5.02 -15.47
CA ALA A 179 3.00 4.59 -14.11
C ALA A 179 4.37 5.12 -13.67
N GLU A 180 4.41 5.53 -12.40
CA GLU A 180 5.48 6.24 -11.72
C GLU A 180 6.78 5.41 -11.61
N THR A 181 7.85 5.83 -12.30
CA THR A 181 9.18 5.22 -12.26
C THR A 181 10.00 5.60 -11.02
N ASN A 182 11.11 4.87 -10.79
CA ASN A 182 12.16 5.27 -9.85
C ASN A 182 12.66 6.70 -10.15
N GLU A 183 12.80 7.08 -11.42
CA GLU A 183 13.16 8.43 -11.86
C GLU A 183 12.09 9.44 -11.43
N PHE A 184 10.80 9.13 -11.58
CA PHE A 184 9.69 9.97 -11.09
C PHE A 184 9.71 10.14 -9.57
N GLN A 185 9.90 9.06 -8.82
CA GLN A 185 10.05 9.10 -7.37
C GLN A 185 11.28 9.92 -6.95
N MET A 186 12.40 9.79 -7.68
CA MET A 186 13.61 10.59 -7.44
C MET A 186 13.38 12.07 -7.75
N MET A 187 12.66 12.41 -8.83
CA MET A 187 12.27 13.79 -9.14
C MET A 187 11.42 14.38 -8.00
N GLN A 188 10.42 13.66 -7.49
CA GLN A 188 9.60 14.10 -6.35
C GLN A 188 10.43 14.25 -5.07
N PHE A 189 11.32 13.30 -4.79
CA PHE A 189 12.20 13.32 -3.62
C PHE A 189 13.11 14.56 -3.63
N TRP A 190 13.86 14.77 -4.72
CA TRP A 190 14.78 15.91 -4.81
C TRP A 190 14.03 17.24 -4.86
N PHE A 191 12.82 17.27 -5.43
CA PHE A 191 12.00 18.48 -5.45
C PHE A 191 11.50 18.86 -4.06
N ASN A 192 11.03 17.89 -3.27
CA ASN A 192 10.56 18.14 -1.90
C ASN A 192 11.70 18.48 -0.94
N LYS A 193 12.90 17.95 -1.18
CA LYS A 193 14.11 18.26 -0.41
C LYS A 193 14.72 19.63 -0.79
N SER A 194 14.29 20.22 -1.90
CA SER A 194 14.80 21.50 -2.40
C SER A 194 14.13 22.71 -1.72
N ASP A 195 14.93 23.75 -1.47
CA ASP A 195 14.39 25.04 -1.02
C ASP A 195 13.55 25.72 -2.12
N ALA A 196 12.86 26.80 -1.75
CA ALA A 196 11.94 27.50 -2.66
C ALA A 196 12.66 28.16 -3.84
N ALA A 197 13.91 28.62 -3.66
CA ALA A 197 14.70 29.24 -4.73
C ALA A 197 15.09 28.18 -5.76
N THR A 198 15.59 27.03 -5.31
CA THR A 198 15.98 25.88 -6.13
C THR A 198 14.79 25.32 -6.91
N ARG A 199 13.61 25.21 -6.28
CA ARG A 199 12.38 24.79 -6.96
C ARG A 199 11.94 25.77 -8.04
N LYS A 200 12.11 27.08 -7.80
CA LYS A 200 11.84 28.12 -8.80
C LYS A 200 12.82 28.01 -9.97
N ASP A 201 14.11 27.88 -9.70
CA ASP A 201 15.14 27.70 -10.73
C ASP A 201 14.86 26.46 -11.58
N PHE A 202 14.47 25.34 -10.96
CA PHE A 202 14.10 24.13 -11.69
C PHE A 202 12.86 24.33 -12.58
N ARG A 203 11.85 25.07 -12.12
CA ARG A 203 10.67 25.39 -12.94
C ARG A 203 11.00 26.25 -14.16
N VAL A 204 11.92 27.22 -14.00
CA VAL A 204 12.43 28.01 -15.12
C VAL A 204 13.20 27.11 -16.08
N TRP A 205 14.07 26.24 -15.55
CA TRP A 205 14.86 25.32 -16.36
C TRP A 205 14.03 24.34 -17.21
N MET A 206 12.87 23.89 -16.71
CA MET A 206 11.96 23.05 -17.51
C MET A 206 11.40 23.76 -18.76
N VAL A 207 11.37 25.10 -18.76
CA VAL A 207 10.92 25.92 -19.91
C VAL A 207 12.11 26.37 -20.74
N ASP A 208 13.21 26.72 -20.08
CA ASP A 208 14.48 27.14 -20.67
C ASP A 208 15.61 26.26 -20.17
N ASN A 209 15.98 25.24 -20.95
CA ASN A 209 17.01 24.27 -20.60
C ASN A 209 18.43 24.88 -20.49
N THR A 210 18.60 26.16 -20.82
CA THR A 210 19.85 26.91 -20.67
C THR A 210 19.95 27.63 -19.33
N HIS A 211 18.85 27.72 -18.57
CA HIS A 211 18.83 28.33 -17.24
C HIS A 211 19.80 27.63 -16.29
N GLN A 212 20.49 28.42 -15.47
CA GLN A 212 21.34 27.91 -14.40
C GLN A 212 21.08 28.71 -13.13
N PRO A 213 21.07 28.06 -11.95
CA PRO A 213 20.94 28.77 -10.69
C PRO A 213 22.17 29.67 -10.48
N ALA A 214 21.98 30.79 -9.78
CA ALA A 214 23.06 31.73 -9.48
C ALA A 214 24.18 31.12 -8.62
N VAL A 215 23.87 30.04 -7.88
CA VAL A 215 24.81 29.28 -7.06
C VAL A 215 24.67 27.81 -7.40
N LYS A 216 25.80 27.08 -7.47
CA LYS A 216 25.80 25.63 -7.66
C LYS A 216 24.98 24.95 -6.57
N ASN A 217 24.12 24.04 -6.98
CA ASN A 217 23.17 23.40 -6.09
C ASN A 217 22.99 21.93 -6.49
N THR A 218 23.41 21.01 -5.61
CA THR A 218 23.33 19.57 -5.86
C THR A 218 21.89 19.09 -6.04
N HIS A 219 20.91 19.69 -5.36
CA HIS A 219 19.51 19.31 -5.58
C HIS A 219 19.01 19.72 -6.97
N PHE A 220 19.43 20.88 -7.49
CA PHE A 220 19.17 21.27 -8.87
C PHE A 220 19.83 20.32 -9.87
N GLU A 221 21.10 19.95 -9.65
CA GLU A 221 21.82 18.98 -10.48
C GLU A 221 21.14 17.61 -10.47
N MET A 222 20.67 17.14 -9.31
CA MET A 222 19.95 15.87 -9.21
C MET A 222 18.59 15.94 -9.90
N LEU A 223 17.83 17.03 -9.72
CA LEU A 223 16.55 17.22 -10.40
C LEU A 223 16.70 17.19 -11.92
N THR A 224 17.66 17.92 -12.46
CA THR A 224 17.94 17.94 -13.91
C THR A 224 18.46 16.60 -14.42
N PHE A 225 19.28 15.89 -13.64
CA PHE A 225 19.74 14.54 -13.95
C PHE A 225 18.57 13.56 -14.08
N TRP A 226 17.72 13.47 -13.05
CA TRP A 226 16.58 12.54 -13.04
C TRP A 226 15.52 12.93 -14.07
N PHE A 227 15.30 14.22 -14.30
CA PHE A 227 14.39 14.71 -15.34
C PHE A 227 14.89 14.40 -16.75
N ASN A 228 16.19 14.46 -17.01
CA ASN A 228 16.73 14.08 -18.33
C ASN A 228 16.80 12.57 -18.52
N LYS A 229 16.91 11.81 -17.43
CA LYS A 229 16.90 10.35 -17.45
C LYS A 229 15.49 9.77 -17.60
N SER A 230 14.47 10.48 -17.13
CA SER A 230 13.07 10.05 -17.18
C SER A 230 12.49 10.07 -18.60
N THR A 231 11.44 9.27 -18.81
CA THR A 231 10.73 9.22 -20.10
C THR A 231 9.90 10.50 -20.33
N PRO A 232 9.56 10.85 -21.59
CA PRO A 232 8.67 11.98 -21.88
C PRO A 232 7.34 11.90 -21.12
N GLU A 233 6.80 10.70 -20.95
CA GLU A 233 5.60 10.41 -20.20
C GLU A 233 5.75 10.79 -18.72
N GLU A 234 6.83 10.36 -18.05
CA GLU A 234 7.13 10.68 -16.65
C GLU A 234 7.37 12.17 -16.42
N ARG A 235 8.06 12.85 -17.35
CA ARG A 235 8.24 14.31 -17.29
C ARG A 235 6.91 15.03 -17.31
N LYS A 236 5.98 14.58 -18.15
CA LYS A 236 4.63 15.14 -18.24
C LYS A 236 3.84 14.89 -16.96
N ALA A 237 3.90 13.68 -16.41
CA ALA A 237 3.31 13.37 -15.11
C ALA A 237 3.88 14.29 -14.01
N PHE A 238 5.18 14.54 -14.04
CA PHE A 238 5.86 15.36 -13.02
C PHE A 238 5.44 16.82 -13.10
N GLN A 239 5.28 17.35 -14.33
CA GLN A 239 4.76 18.69 -14.56
C GLN A 239 3.32 18.85 -14.06
N VAL A 240 2.46 17.84 -14.24
CA VAL A 240 1.08 17.86 -13.72
C VAL A 240 1.07 17.85 -12.19
N TRP A 241 1.90 17.01 -11.57
CA TRP A 241 2.04 16.94 -10.12
C TRP A 241 2.48 18.27 -9.48
N LEU A 242 3.34 19.05 -10.16
CA LEU A 242 3.78 20.36 -9.68
C LEU A 242 2.69 21.45 -9.62
N LEU A 243 1.54 21.20 -10.25
CA LEU A 243 0.40 22.12 -10.32
C LEU A 243 -0.71 21.80 -9.30
N GLN A 244 -0.59 20.68 -8.60
CA GLN A 244 -1.47 20.29 -7.49
C GLN A 244 -1.00 20.92 -6.18
#